data_AF-A0A3R9RL39-F1
#
_entry.id   AF-A0A3R9RL39-F1
#
_cell.length_a   1.000
_cell.length_b   1.000
_cell.length_c   1.000
_cell.angle_alpha   90.00
_cell.angle_beta   90.00
_cell.angle_gamma   90.00
#
_symmetry.space_group_name_H-M   'P 1'
#
loop_
_entity.id
_entity.type
_entity.pdbx_description
1 polymer ?
#
loop_
_entity_poly.entity_id
_entity_poly.type
_entity_poly.pdbx_seq_one_letter_code
_entity_poly.pdbx_strand_id
1 'polypeptide(L)'
;MLVIRIKRKDGKEEVIKKEDTGTWWFARIFAALLNYTAKGGKEEVQVKAEDGSTVTLTVKDSKIDNLFNSTANGDSGCLIAIGDAKQYSSRDQYILYHEIARAKATAEPFEQEGYVTIKASFPFSSSALIYEVGLYFKDPISGKCILLDRTYLCEFSDRDYIAVDAGETLIIEYRLYSQFIV
;
A
#
# COMPACT_ATOMS: atom_id res chain seq x y z
N MET A 1 -10.28 0.99 2.66
CA MET A 1 -10.49 -0.20 3.51
C MET A 1 -9.53 -1.30 3.09
N LEU A 2 -8.88 -1.96 4.05
CA LEU A 2 -8.12 -3.18 3.82
C LEU A 2 -9.04 -4.40 3.84
N VAL A 3 -8.96 -5.24 2.82
CA VAL A 3 -9.65 -6.52 2.73
C VAL A 3 -8.63 -7.62 2.56
N ILE A 4 -8.74 -8.66 3.38
CA ILE A 4 -7.79 -9.75 3.45
C ILE A 4 -8.56 -11.04 3.21
N ARG A 5 -8.15 -11.79 2.20
CA ARG A 5 -8.76 -13.07 1.85
C ARG A 5 -7.74 -14.17 2.02
N ILE A 6 -8.13 -15.27 2.65
CA ILE A 6 -7.26 -16.43 2.84
C ILE A 6 -7.88 -17.60 2.11
N LYS A 7 -7.20 -18.08 1.08
CA LYS A 7 -7.57 -19.32 0.38
C LYS A 7 -6.96 -20.50 1.12
N ARG A 8 -7.81 -21.20 1.86
CA ARG A 8 -7.45 -22.37 2.68
C ARG A 8 -7.25 -23.60 1.81
N LYS A 9 -6.50 -24.59 2.31
CA LYS A 9 -6.23 -25.86 1.60
C LYS A 9 -7.49 -26.65 1.26
N ASP A 10 -8.51 -26.54 2.11
CA ASP A 10 -9.79 -27.21 1.92
C ASP A 10 -10.70 -26.51 0.90
N GLY A 11 -10.20 -25.46 0.24
CA GLY A 11 -10.92 -24.66 -0.75
C GLY A 11 -11.82 -23.58 -0.15
N LYS A 12 -11.92 -23.48 1.19
CA LYS A 12 -12.66 -22.39 1.82
C LYS A 12 -11.93 -21.07 1.69
N GLU A 13 -12.70 -20.00 1.60
CA GLU A 13 -12.18 -18.63 1.65
C GLU A 13 -12.63 -17.95 2.94
N GLU A 14 -11.67 -17.46 3.70
CA GLU A 14 -11.91 -16.58 4.84
C GLU A 14 -11.72 -15.12 4.41
N VAL A 15 -12.61 -14.23 4.83
CA VAL A 15 -12.53 -12.80 4.47
C VAL A 15 -12.54 -11.95 5.74
N ILE A 16 -11.49 -11.16 5.91
CA ILE A 16 -11.31 -10.21 7.01
C ILE A 16 -11.30 -8.80 6.41
N LYS A 17 -11.96 -7.86 7.08
CA LYS A 17 -11.97 -6.44 6.70
C LYS A 17 -11.39 -5.61 7.85
N LYS A 18 -10.53 -4.65 7.52
CA LYS A 18 -9.91 -3.72 8.46
C LYS A 18 -9.94 -2.31 7.87
N GLU A 19 -10.04 -1.32 8.75
CA GLU A 19 -9.81 0.06 8.36
C GLU A 19 -8.32 0.23 8.08
N ASP A 20 -7.98 0.87 6.96
CA ASP A 20 -6.61 1.32 6.74
C ASP A 20 -6.41 2.65 7.45
N THR A 21 -5.19 2.89 7.94
CA THR A 21 -4.89 4.10 8.71
C THR A 21 -4.36 5.22 7.82
N GLY A 22 -3.71 4.87 6.71
CA GLY A 22 -3.08 5.77 5.76
C GLY A 22 -1.91 6.55 6.38
N THR A 23 -0.78 6.63 5.66
CA THR A 23 0.33 7.48 6.10
C THR A 23 0.05 8.96 5.78
N TRP A 24 0.77 9.86 6.46
CA TRP A 24 0.79 11.27 6.06
C TRP A 24 1.38 11.47 4.65
N TRP A 25 2.25 10.55 4.21
CA TRP A 25 2.83 10.58 2.87
C TRP A 25 1.75 10.42 1.81
N PHE A 26 0.84 9.46 2.00
CA PHE A 26 -0.26 9.25 1.06
C PHE A 26 -1.20 10.46 1.01
N ALA A 27 -1.55 11.04 2.16
CA ALA A 27 -2.36 12.25 2.21
C ALA A 27 -1.71 13.44 1.47
N ARG A 28 -0.39 13.63 1.62
CA ARG A 28 0.35 14.69 0.90
C ARG A 28 0.37 14.47 -0.60
N ILE A 29 0.64 13.24 -1.04
CA ILE A 29 0.63 12.87 -2.48
C ILE A 29 -0.77 13.11 -3.06
N PHE A 30 -1.82 12.68 -2.36
CA PHE A 30 -3.19 12.86 -2.80
C PHE A 30 -3.60 14.34 -2.86
N ALA A 31 -3.22 15.15 -1.87
CA ALA A 31 -3.43 16.59 -1.91
C ALA A 31 -2.73 17.26 -3.11
N ALA A 32 -1.44 16.92 -3.34
CA ALA A 32 -0.69 17.43 -4.49
C ALA A 32 -1.31 17.02 -5.83
N LEU A 33 -1.87 15.80 -5.92
CA LEU A 33 -2.63 15.33 -7.08
C LEU A 33 -3.89 16.15 -7.36
N LEU A 34 -4.58 16.64 -6.32
CA LEU A 34 -5.84 17.36 -6.47
C LEU A 34 -5.70 18.89 -6.54
N ASN A 35 -4.58 19.46 -6.08
CA ASN A 35 -4.34 20.90 -6.12
C ASN A 35 -4.41 21.47 -7.54
N TYR A 36 -4.93 22.69 -7.71
CA TYR A 36 -4.83 23.39 -8.98
C TYR A 36 -3.38 23.85 -9.21
N THR A 37 -2.78 23.39 -10.30
CA THR A 37 -1.42 23.77 -10.70
C THR A 37 -1.51 24.46 -12.06
N ALA A 38 -1.06 25.71 -12.12
CA ALA A 38 -1.11 26.49 -13.36
C ALA A 38 -0.29 25.82 -14.48
N LYS A 39 -0.59 26.16 -15.73
CA LYS A 39 0.16 25.66 -16.90
C LYS A 39 1.66 25.95 -16.74
N GLY A 40 2.48 24.91 -16.86
CA GLY A 40 3.94 25.01 -16.67
C GLY A 40 4.40 24.95 -15.21
N GLY A 41 3.47 24.86 -14.26
CA GLY A 41 3.77 24.69 -12.84
C GLY A 41 4.17 23.27 -12.48
N LYS A 42 4.60 23.12 -11.23
CA LYS A 42 5.09 21.87 -10.65
C LYS A 42 4.50 21.69 -9.25
N GLU A 43 4.11 20.47 -8.90
CA GLU A 43 3.78 20.08 -7.52
C GLU A 43 4.79 19.05 -7.04
N GLU A 44 5.37 19.32 -5.88
CA GLU A 44 6.32 18.42 -5.24
C GLU A 44 5.91 18.14 -3.80
N VAL A 45 6.20 16.93 -3.34
CA VAL A 45 6.01 16.55 -1.94
C VAL A 45 7.26 15.89 -1.40
N GLN A 46 7.63 16.25 -0.17
CA GLN A 46 8.67 15.55 0.57
C GLN A 46 8.06 14.38 1.35
N VAL A 47 8.61 13.19 1.11
CA VAL A 47 8.22 11.94 1.76
C VAL A 47 9.43 11.22 2.33
N LYS A 48 9.19 10.26 3.22
CA LYS A 48 10.21 9.31 3.67
C LYS A 48 10.15 8.04 2.83
N ALA A 49 11.27 7.68 2.23
CA ALA A 49 11.44 6.37 1.60
C ALA A 49 11.72 5.29 2.66
N GLU A 50 11.62 4.03 2.25
CA GLU A 50 11.82 2.87 3.14
C GLU A 50 13.20 2.82 3.82
N ASP A 51 14.23 3.42 3.21
CA ASP A 51 15.57 3.55 3.78
C ASP A 51 15.71 4.71 4.79
N GLY A 52 14.62 5.43 5.09
CA GLY A 52 14.58 6.58 5.99
C GLY A 52 15.06 7.90 5.37
N SER A 53 15.55 7.87 4.13
CA SER A 53 15.93 9.08 3.40
C SER A 53 14.69 9.91 3.05
N THR A 54 14.88 11.23 2.96
CA THR A 54 13.84 12.12 2.43
C THR A 54 13.95 12.14 0.91
N VAL A 55 12.83 11.89 0.23
CA VAL A 55 12.71 11.96 -1.24
C VAL A 55 11.74 13.06 -1.61
N THR A 56 12.08 13.82 -2.64
CA THR A 56 11.15 14.76 -3.27
C THR A 56 10.46 14.05 -4.42
N LEU A 57 9.16 13.79 -4.29
CA LEU A 57 8.34 13.29 -5.37
C LEU A 57 7.78 14.46 -6.17
N THR A 58 7.99 14.42 -7.48
CA THR A 58 7.31 15.33 -8.40
C THR A 58 5.97 14.72 -8.79
N VAL A 59 4.89 15.24 -8.21
CA VAL A 59 3.53 14.71 -8.40
C VAL A 59 2.91 15.24 -9.69
N LYS A 60 3.20 16.50 -10.02
CA LYS A 60 2.82 17.14 -11.28
C LYS A 60 4.02 17.89 -11.85
N ASP A 61 4.22 17.77 -13.15
CA ASP A 61 5.20 18.53 -13.91
C ASP A 61 4.65 18.76 -15.32
N SER A 62 5.14 19.82 -15.95
CA SER A 62 5.07 20.03 -17.39
C SER A 62 5.84 18.99 -18.22
N LYS A 63 6.83 18.32 -17.62
CA LYS A 63 7.65 17.29 -18.27
C LYS A 63 7.23 15.88 -17.82
N ILE A 64 6.91 15.01 -18.79
CA ILE A 64 6.32 13.68 -18.58
C ILE A 64 7.29 12.69 -17.91
N ASP A 65 8.59 12.88 -18.11
CA ASP A 65 9.67 12.08 -17.52
C ASP A 65 9.77 12.24 -15.99
N ASN A 66 9.31 13.36 -15.44
CA ASN A 66 9.44 13.65 -14.01
C ASN A 66 8.22 13.26 -13.16
N LEU A 67 7.21 12.60 -13.72
CA LEU A 67 5.98 12.31 -12.97
C LEU A 67 6.16 11.12 -12.01
N PHE A 68 5.58 11.23 -10.80
CA PHE A 68 5.61 10.16 -9.80
C PHE A 68 5.06 8.82 -10.34
N ASN A 69 4.11 8.84 -11.28
CA ASN A 69 3.58 7.66 -11.97
C ASN A 69 4.03 7.64 -13.44
N SER A 70 5.33 7.49 -13.67
CA SER A 70 5.95 7.43 -15.00
C SER A 70 6.75 6.14 -15.16
N THR A 71 6.66 5.49 -16.32
CA THR A 71 7.53 4.35 -16.64
C THR A 71 8.73 4.74 -17.51
N ALA A 72 8.96 6.04 -17.72
CA ALA A 72 10.04 6.53 -18.57
C ALA A 72 11.43 6.26 -17.97
N ASN A 73 11.54 6.29 -16.64
CA ASN A 73 12.81 6.20 -15.91
C ASN A 73 12.98 4.89 -15.12
N GLY A 74 11.92 4.09 -14.97
CA GLY A 74 11.96 2.84 -14.22
C GLY A 74 10.59 2.23 -13.99
N ASP A 75 10.53 1.12 -13.26
CA ASP A 75 9.26 0.56 -12.81
C ASP A 75 8.56 1.55 -11.88
N SER A 76 7.27 1.78 -12.11
CA SER A 76 6.40 2.55 -11.24
C SER A 76 5.16 1.73 -10.88
N GLY A 77 4.61 1.95 -9.69
CA GLY A 77 3.35 1.36 -9.27
C GLY A 77 3.35 0.84 -7.84
N CYS A 78 2.24 0.23 -7.46
CA CYS A 78 2.03 -0.24 -6.11
C CYS A 78 2.65 -1.61 -5.85
N LEU A 79 3.17 -1.77 -4.64
CA LEU A 79 3.60 -3.03 -4.05
C LEU A 79 2.81 -3.23 -2.77
N ILE A 80 2.51 -4.47 -2.41
CA ILE A 80 1.97 -4.78 -1.10
C ILE A 80 3.01 -5.63 -0.38
N ALA A 81 3.24 -5.31 0.88
CA ALA A 81 4.09 -6.09 1.77
C ALA A 81 3.28 -6.62 2.95
N ILE A 82 3.77 -7.70 3.53
CA ILE A 82 3.26 -8.31 4.75
C ILE A 82 4.40 -8.46 5.74
N GLY A 83 4.08 -8.38 7.02
CA GLY A 83 5.05 -8.48 8.11
C GLY A 83 4.47 -9.13 9.36
N ASP A 84 5.35 -9.44 10.30
CA ASP A 84 5.02 -10.19 11.52
C ASP A 84 5.25 -9.39 12.82
N ALA A 85 5.60 -8.10 12.73
CA ALA A 85 5.89 -7.29 13.89
C ALA A 85 4.62 -6.89 14.67
N LYS A 86 4.69 -7.02 16.00
CA LYS A 86 3.62 -6.68 16.95
C LYS A 86 3.70 -5.23 17.42
N GLN A 87 3.62 -4.28 16.49
CA GLN A 87 3.77 -2.86 16.78
C GLN A 87 2.65 -2.06 16.13
N TYR A 88 1.98 -1.22 16.92
CA TYR A 88 0.90 -0.36 16.44
C TYR A 88 1.32 0.53 15.27
N SER A 89 0.39 0.80 14.37
CA SER A 89 0.58 1.75 13.27
C SER A 89 0.59 3.18 13.76
N SER A 90 1.40 3.99 13.09
CA SER A 90 1.43 5.44 13.20
C SER A 90 1.48 6.01 11.79
N ARG A 91 0.80 7.13 11.59
CA ARG A 91 0.74 7.82 10.29
C ARG A 91 2.10 8.40 9.84
N ASP A 92 3.07 8.48 10.75
CA ASP A 92 4.45 8.95 10.48
C ASP A 92 5.41 7.82 10.07
N GLN A 93 4.99 6.56 10.12
CA GLN A 93 5.82 5.44 9.72
C GLN A 93 6.11 5.46 8.22
N TYR A 94 7.24 4.87 7.83
CA TYR A 94 7.71 4.83 6.45
C TYR A 94 8.14 3.42 6.00
N ILE A 95 8.06 2.43 6.89
CA ILE A 95 8.27 1.00 6.64
C ILE A 95 7.36 0.15 7.52
N LEU A 96 7.16 -1.11 7.13
CA LEU A 96 6.84 -2.19 8.05
C LEU A 96 7.98 -2.38 9.04
N TYR A 97 7.68 -2.80 10.26
CA TYR A 97 8.73 -3.01 11.26
C TYR A 97 9.51 -4.30 11.01
N HIS A 98 8.84 -5.35 10.54
CA HIS A 98 9.48 -6.57 10.08
C HIS A 98 8.75 -7.15 8.88
N GLU A 99 9.23 -6.80 7.69
CA GLU A 99 8.72 -7.33 6.42
C GLU A 99 9.17 -8.78 6.22
N ILE A 100 8.22 -9.66 5.94
CA ILE A 100 8.50 -11.06 5.59
C ILE A 100 8.42 -11.31 4.08
N ALA A 101 7.57 -10.56 3.36
CA ALA A 101 7.42 -10.68 1.92
C ALA A 101 6.79 -9.42 1.31
N ARG A 102 7.09 -9.19 0.03
CA ARG A 102 6.51 -8.12 -0.79
C ARG A 102 6.22 -8.62 -2.20
N ALA A 103 5.10 -8.19 -2.76
CA ALA A 103 4.67 -8.56 -4.09
C ALA A 103 4.20 -7.33 -4.89
N LYS A 104 4.38 -7.38 -6.21
CA LYS A 104 3.80 -6.40 -7.13
C LYS A 104 2.28 -6.46 -7.04
N ALA A 105 1.64 -5.30 -6.98
CA ALA A 105 0.18 -5.22 -6.95
C ALA A 105 -0.39 -4.90 -8.33
N THR A 106 -1.62 -5.33 -8.55
CA THR A 106 -2.45 -4.91 -9.70
C THR A 106 -3.56 -4.00 -9.19
N ALA A 107 -3.88 -2.95 -9.96
CA ALA A 107 -4.98 -2.05 -9.62
C ALA A 107 -6.09 -2.12 -10.67
N GLU A 108 -7.34 -2.18 -10.23
CA GLU A 108 -8.51 -2.23 -11.11
C GLU A 108 -9.68 -1.42 -10.52
N PRO A 109 -10.43 -0.67 -11.36
CA PRO A 109 -11.63 0.03 -10.92
C PRO A 109 -12.82 -0.94 -10.81
N PHE A 110 -13.59 -0.79 -9.74
CA PHE A 110 -14.89 -1.44 -9.54
C PHE A 110 -15.97 -0.36 -9.62
N GLU A 111 -16.32 0.02 -10.84
CA GLU A 111 -17.15 1.21 -11.12
C GLU A 111 -18.53 1.15 -10.47
N GLN A 112 -19.18 -0.01 -10.50
CA GLN A 112 -20.52 -0.20 -9.91
C GLN A 112 -20.51 -0.03 -8.38
N GLU A 113 -19.39 -0.32 -7.73
CA GLU A 113 -19.21 -0.24 -6.28
C GLU A 113 -18.52 1.07 -5.84
N GLY A 114 -18.05 1.87 -6.80
CA GLY A 114 -17.42 3.17 -6.54
C GLY A 114 -16.10 3.06 -5.78
N TYR A 115 -15.21 2.14 -6.15
CA TYR A 115 -13.86 2.08 -5.58
C TYR A 115 -12.81 1.56 -6.57
N VAL A 116 -11.54 1.83 -6.28
CA VAL A 116 -10.39 1.16 -6.92
C VAL A 116 -9.85 0.10 -5.97
N THR A 117 -9.57 -1.10 -6.48
CA THR A 117 -8.87 -2.15 -5.72
C THR A 117 -7.42 -2.20 -6.12
N ILE A 118 -6.52 -2.33 -5.15
CA ILE A 118 -5.11 -2.63 -5.33
C ILE A 118 -4.84 -3.98 -4.66
N LYS A 119 -4.36 -4.97 -5.41
CA LYS A 119 -4.35 -6.37 -4.97
C LYS A 119 -3.01 -7.06 -5.19
N ALA A 120 -2.61 -7.90 -4.23
CA ALA A 120 -1.47 -8.80 -4.34
C ALA A 120 -1.79 -10.16 -3.71
N SER A 121 -1.06 -11.21 -4.13
CA SER A 121 -1.22 -12.58 -3.64
C SER A 121 0.11 -13.14 -3.16
N PHE A 122 0.07 -13.87 -2.04
CA PHE A 122 1.22 -14.42 -1.35
C PHE A 122 1.00 -15.92 -1.11
N PRO A 123 1.59 -16.80 -1.93
CA PRO A 123 1.60 -18.23 -1.65
C PRO A 123 2.60 -18.56 -0.54
N PHE A 124 2.22 -19.41 0.41
CA PHE A 124 3.07 -19.79 1.54
C PHE A 124 3.60 -21.21 1.37
N SER A 125 4.91 -21.40 1.51
CA SER A 125 5.53 -22.74 1.57
C SER A 125 5.73 -23.25 3.00
N SER A 126 5.59 -22.37 4.00
CA SER A 126 5.68 -22.66 5.43
C SER A 126 4.61 -21.85 6.17
N SER A 127 4.14 -22.34 7.32
CA SER A 127 3.18 -21.58 8.13
C SER A 127 3.79 -20.27 8.63
N ALA A 128 2.98 -19.22 8.67
CA ALA A 128 3.38 -17.88 9.09
C ALA A 128 2.24 -17.16 9.84
N LEU A 129 2.61 -16.19 10.67
CA LEU A 129 1.69 -15.29 11.35
C LEU A 129 1.89 -13.88 10.80
N ILE A 130 0.81 -13.26 10.32
CA ILE A 130 0.84 -11.91 9.77
C ILE A 130 0.22 -10.96 10.78
N TYR A 131 0.95 -9.90 11.10
CA TYR A 131 0.55 -8.87 12.06
C TYR A 131 0.43 -7.48 11.41
N GLU A 132 1.10 -7.26 10.30
CA GLU A 132 1.08 -5.98 9.60
C GLU A 132 1.02 -6.16 8.09
N VAL A 133 0.38 -5.20 7.43
CA VAL A 133 0.28 -5.11 5.98
C VAL A 133 0.64 -3.70 5.56
N GLY A 134 1.43 -3.57 4.50
CA GLY A 134 1.86 -2.28 3.97
C GLY A 134 1.50 -2.11 2.51
N LEU A 135 0.95 -0.96 2.16
CA LEU A 135 0.84 -0.51 0.78
C LEU A 135 2.03 0.40 0.48
N TYR A 136 2.79 0.07 -0.55
CA TYR A 136 3.94 0.84 -1.00
C TYR A 136 3.75 1.34 -2.42
N PHE A 137 4.42 2.43 -2.75
CA PHE A 137 4.57 2.94 -4.10
C PHE A 137 6.05 2.99 -4.48
N LYS A 138 6.41 2.42 -5.63
CA LYS A 138 7.77 2.50 -6.17
C LYS A 138 7.91 3.76 -7.02
N ASP A 139 8.77 4.68 -6.58
CA ASP A 139 9.14 5.86 -7.35
C ASP A 139 10.04 5.46 -8.52
N PRO A 140 9.66 5.73 -9.78
CA PRO A 140 10.42 5.33 -10.95
C PRO A 140 11.74 6.09 -11.12
N ILE A 141 11.90 7.26 -10.49
CA ILE A 141 13.09 8.10 -10.64
C ILE A 141 14.19 7.65 -9.66
N SER A 142 13.86 7.58 -8.37
CA SER A 142 14.82 7.14 -7.35
C SER A 142 14.92 5.63 -7.20
N GLY A 143 13.93 4.87 -7.71
CA GLY A 143 13.80 3.43 -7.52
C GLY A 143 13.36 3.03 -6.10
N LYS A 144 13.11 4.00 -5.20
CA LYS A 144 12.80 3.77 -3.80
C LYS A 144 11.32 3.49 -3.59
N CYS A 145 10.99 2.72 -2.55
CA CYS A 145 9.61 2.50 -2.15
C CYS A 145 9.18 3.47 -1.05
N ILE A 146 7.96 3.96 -1.15
CA ILE A 146 7.33 4.88 -0.20
C ILE A 146 6.09 4.21 0.36
N LEU A 147 6.00 4.14 1.68
CA LEU A 147 4.84 3.56 2.37
C LEU A 147 3.63 4.51 2.28
N LEU A 148 2.56 4.08 1.64
CA LEU A 148 1.29 4.80 1.53
C LEU A 148 0.32 4.45 2.65
N ASP A 149 0.34 3.21 3.11
CA ASP A 149 -0.43 2.74 4.27
C ASP A 149 0.37 1.68 5.01
N ARG A 150 0.21 1.65 6.33
CA ARG A 150 0.55 0.50 7.16
C ARG A 150 -0.61 0.21 8.07
N THR A 151 -1.20 -0.97 7.91
CA THR A 151 -2.28 -1.46 8.75
C THR A 151 -1.73 -2.50 9.71
N TYR A 152 -1.80 -2.22 11.00
CA TYR A 152 -1.56 -3.20 12.04
C TYR A 152 -2.85 -3.99 12.28
N LEU A 153 -2.79 -5.32 12.25
CA LEU A 153 -3.98 -6.16 12.29
C LEU A 153 -4.55 -6.33 13.71
N CYS A 154 -3.72 -6.13 14.73
CA CYS A 154 -4.03 -6.38 16.14
C CYS A 154 -4.33 -5.14 16.99
N GLU A 155 -5.25 -4.28 16.55
CA GLU A 155 -5.52 -3.01 17.23
C GLU A 155 -6.06 -3.14 18.66
N PHE A 156 -6.72 -4.25 19.01
CA PHE A 156 -7.40 -4.40 20.31
C PHE A 156 -7.08 -5.69 21.08
N SER A 157 -6.40 -6.66 20.46
CA SER A 157 -5.93 -7.87 21.14
C SER A 157 -4.71 -8.49 20.46
N ASP A 158 -3.77 -9.05 21.25
CA ASP A 158 -2.59 -9.77 20.75
C ASP A 158 -2.91 -11.06 19.98
N ARG A 159 -4.20 -11.38 19.83
CA ARG A 159 -4.72 -12.58 19.15
C ARG A 159 -5.22 -12.31 17.73
N ASP A 160 -5.27 -11.04 17.29
CA ASP A 160 -5.84 -10.65 15.99
C ASP A 160 -4.81 -10.69 14.84
N TYR A 161 -4.04 -11.78 14.79
CA TYR A 161 -3.13 -12.06 13.68
C TYR A 161 -3.81 -12.92 12.62
N ILE A 162 -3.24 -12.93 11.42
CA ILE A 162 -3.63 -13.89 10.40
C ILE A 162 -2.66 -15.06 10.42
N ALA A 163 -3.15 -16.24 10.77
CA ALA A 163 -2.42 -17.49 10.54
C ALA A 163 -2.65 -17.96 9.10
N VAL A 164 -1.55 -18.19 8.40
CA VAL A 164 -1.54 -18.80 7.06
C VAL A 164 -0.68 -20.05 7.11
N ASP A 165 -1.24 -21.19 6.71
CA ASP A 165 -0.51 -22.45 6.73
C ASP A 165 0.28 -22.71 5.44
N ALA A 166 1.31 -23.55 5.54
CA ALA A 166 2.10 -24.00 4.39
C ALA A 166 1.21 -24.61 3.29
N GLY A 167 1.12 -24.02 2.11
CA GLY A 167 0.27 -24.45 0.99
C GLY A 167 -1.01 -23.61 0.82
N GLU A 168 -1.23 -22.62 1.69
CA GLU A 168 -2.31 -21.64 1.55
C GLU A 168 -1.85 -20.41 0.77
N THR A 169 -2.81 -19.60 0.32
CA THR A 169 -2.53 -18.31 -0.32
C THR A 169 -3.26 -17.20 0.41
N LEU A 170 -2.50 -16.19 0.84
CA LEU A 170 -3.03 -14.94 1.36
C LEU A 170 -3.19 -13.96 0.21
N ILE A 171 -4.34 -13.32 0.12
CA ILE A 171 -4.65 -12.28 -0.84
C ILE A 171 -4.97 -11.02 -0.07
N ILE A 172 -4.28 -9.93 -0.42
CA ILE A 172 -4.47 -8.62 0.18
C ILE A 172 -5.07 -7.69 -0.86
N GLU A 173 -6.11 -6.96 -0.48
CA GLU A 173 -6.86 -6.00 -1.29
C GLU A 173 -6.99 -4.68 -0.54
N TYR A 174 -6.40 -3.59 -1.05
CA TYR A 174 -6.70 -2.23 -0.62
C TYR A 174 -7.83 -1.67 -1.48
N ARG A 175 -8.94 -1.28 -0.85
CA ARG A 175 -10.09 -0.64 -1.51
C ARG A 175 -10.11 0.85 -1.22
N LEU A 176 -9.83 1.65 -2.24
CA LEU A 176 -9.88 3.11 -2.20
C LEU A 176 -11.23 3.56 -2.77
N TYR A 177 -12.15 3.93 -1.89
CA TYR A 177 -13.51 4.34 -2.27
C TYR A 177 -13.50 5.73 -2.92
N SER A 178 -14.25 5.93 -4.00
CA SER A 178 -14.39 7.25 -4.63
C SER A 178 -15.37 8.16 -3.89
N GLN A 179 -16.12 7.62 -2.93
CA GLN A 179 -17.14 8.34 -2.15
C GLN A 179 -16.56 9.20 -1.01
N PHE A 180 -15.32 9.72 -1.14
CA PHE A 180 -14.71 10.64 -0.17
C PHE A 180 -15.32 12.06 -0.17
N ILE A 181 -16.55 12.24 -0.65
CA ILE A 181 -17.23 13.55 -0.69
C ILE A 181 -18.67 13.37 -0.19
N VAL A 182 -18.86 13.64 1.10
CA VAL A 182 -20.12 14.18 1.64
C VAL A 182 -19.77 15.42 2.45
#